data_AF-A0A5C7Q8N9-F1
#
_entry.id   AF-A0A5C7Q8N9-F1
#
_cell.length_a   1.000
_cell.length_b   1.000
_cell.length_c   1.000
_cell.angle_alpha   90.00
_cell.angle_beta   90.00
_cell.angle_gamma   90.00
#
_symmetry.space_group_name_H-M   'P 1'
#
loop_
_entity.id
_entity.type
_entity.pdbx_description
1 polymer ?
#
loop_
_entity_poly.entity_id
_entity_poly.type
_entity_poly.pdbx_seq_one_letter_code
_entity_poly.pdbx_strand_id
1 'polypeptide(L)'
;MSLASLKLLARQFAQVSDSVVSQFDNGNVQSGETIAILDAVREYSQANPRNRTIAATLSGFEVDLATLVPEWSADTHRVQRVWWPTDLQGRYEVQPSDYWLFQKPDGTNWIRFTVSAPTSTCWIDYSAPHQLDDTTDTLSSECPSKVEAVCHLAASNILRMAANYYARQHSTSITADTVNSEQQSLNYANRAKDERAIYEGRQQSIPSGSGFVDWGYPANGQTELFWRTRRYR
;
A
#
# COMPACT_ATOMS: atom_id res chain seq x y z
N MET A 1 0.34 -6.23 -16.79
CA MET A 1 -1.04 -6.70 -16.99
C MET A 1 -1.87 -5.45 -17.26
N SER A 2 -3.03 -5.49 -17.93
CA SER A 2 -3.85 -4.28 -18.03
C SER A 2 -4.85 -4.23 -16.87
N LEU A 3 -5.41 -3.05 -16.57
CA LEU A 3 -6.53 -2.91 -15.63
C LEU A 3 -7.69 -3.86 -16.01
N ALA A 4 -7.94 -4.07 -17.31
CA ALA A 4 -8.96 -5.00 -17.79
C ALA A 4 -8.66 -6.47 -17.42
N SER A 5 -7.40 -6.90 -17.50
CA SER A 5 -7.00 -8.25 -17.09
C SER A 5 -7.11 -8.45 -15.57
N LEU A 6 -6.76 -7.42 -14.78
CA LEU A 6 -6.96 -7.44 -13.32
C LEU A 6 -8.44 -7.53 -12.95
N LYS A 7 -9.32 -6.78 -13.64
CA LYS A 7 -10.77 -6.89 -13.50
C LYS A 7 -11.26 -8.31 -13.75
N LEU A 8 -10.83 -8.92 -14.86
CA LEU A 8 -11.23 -10.29 -15.20
C LEU A 8 -10.81 -11.30 -14.13
N LEU A 9 -9.57 -11.21 -13.63
CA LEU A 9 -9.09 -12.08 -12.54
C LEU A 9 -9.84 -11.85 -11.23
N ALA A 10 -10.05 -10.59 -10.84
CA ALA A 10 -10.81 -10.25 -9.64
C ALA A 10 -12.25 -10.77 -9.73
N ARG A 11 -12.91 -10.67 -10.90
CA ARG A 11 -14.23 -11.27 -11.14
C ARG A 11 -14.20 -12.79 -11.05
N GLN A 12 -13.17 -13.44 -11.58
CA GLN A 12 -13.03 -14.89 -11.52
C GLN A 12 -12.95 -15.39 -10.08
N PHE A 13 -12.22 -14.69 -9.19
CA PHE A 13 -12.19 -15.02 -7.77
C PHE A 13 -13.50 -14.67 -7.06
N ALA A 14 -14.08 -13.50 -7.36
CA ALA A 14 -15.33 -13.07 -6.75
C ALA A 14 -16.52 -13.96 -7.18
N GLN A 15 -16.52 -14.55 -8.37
CA GLN A 15 -17.64 -15.33 -8.94
C GLN A 15 -19.00 -14.62 -8.74
N VAL A 16 -19.04 -13.32 -9.00
CA VAL A 16 -20.25 -12.48 -8.93
C VAL A 16 -20.78 -12.31 -10.36
N SER A 17 -22.09 -12.36 -10.55
CA SER A 17 -22.70 -12.18 -11.87
C SER A 17 -22.55 -10.74 -12.36
N ASP A 18 -22.42 -10.56 -13.68
CA ASP A 18 -22.35 -9.23 -14.31
C ASP A 18 -23.59 -8.37 -14.03
N SER A 19 -24.74 -9.02 -13.79
CA SER A 19 -25.98 -8.35 -13.41
C SER A 19 -25.89 -7.67 -12.05
N VAL A 20 -25.09 -8.17 -11.10
CA VAL A 20 -24.89 -7.55 -9.79
C VAL A 20 -23.81 -6.47 -9.88
N VAL A 21 -22.73 -6.74 -10.61
CA VAL A 21 -21.62 -5.78 -10.77
C VAL A 21 -22.10 -4.50 -11.45
N SER A 22 -22.93 -4.60 -12.49
CA SER A 22 -23.48 -3.43 -13.19
C SER A 22 -24.38 -2.54 -12.30
N GLN A 23 -24.90 -3.07 -11.19
CA GLN A 23 -25.72 -2.29 -10.24
C GLN A 23 -24.86 -1.39 -9.34
N PHE A 24 -23.56 -1.62 -9.27
CA PHE A 24 -22.65 -0.77 -8.52
C PHE A 24 -22.44 0.59 -9.19
N ASP A 25 -22.73 0.68 -10.49
CA ASP A 25 -22.29 1.79 -11.31
C ASP A 25 -23.16 3.04 -11.16
N ASN A 26 -24.40 2.96 -10.65
CA ASN A 26 -25.28 4.08 -10.21
C ASN A 26 -25.13 5.45 -10.93
N GLY A 27 -24.80 5.48 -12.22
CA GLY A 27 -24.53 6.72 -12.97
C GLY A 27 -23.16 7.41 -12.70
N ASN A 28 -22.25 6.77 -11.97
CA ASN A 28 -20.88 7.24 -11.78
C ASN A 28 -20.05 7.08 -13.05
N VAL A 29 -19.10 8.00 -13.24
CA VAL A 29 -18.15 8.00 -14.38
C VAL A 29 -17.21 6.79 -14.33
N GLN A 30 -16.90 6.30 -13.12
CA GLN A 30 -16.08 5.11 -12.90
C GLN A 30 -16.95 3.97 -12.39
N SER A 31 -16.77 2.77 -12.94
CA SER A 31 -17.50 1.60 -12.47
C SER A 31 -17.15 1.27 -11.01
N GLY A 32 -18.12 0.85 -10.22
CA GLY A 32 -17.93 0.51 -8.81
C GLY A 32 -16.89 -0.60 -8.62
N GLU A 33 -16.80 -1.51 -9.60
CA GLU A 33 -15.73 -2.50 -9.68
C GLU A 33 -14.34 -1.87 -9.82
N THR A 34 -14.19 -0.86 -10.67
CA THR A 34 -12.90 -0.15 -10.85
C THR A 34 -12.48 0.47 -9.52
N ILE A 35 -13.42 1.09 -8.81
CA ILE A 35 -13.16 1.66 -7.48
C ILE A 35 -12.71 0.58 -6.50
N ALA A 36 -13.38 -0.57 -6.45
CA ALA A 36 -13.01 -1.68 -5.56
C ALA A 36 -11.58 -2.20 -5.80
N ILE A 37 -11.16 -2.27 -7.07
CA ILE A 37 -9.81 -2.68 -7.48
C ILE A 37 -8.79 -1.60 -7.12
N LEU A 38 -9.08 -0.33 -7.40
CA LEU A 38 -8.18 0.78 -7.06
C LEU A 38 -8.01 0.91 -5.54
N ASP A 39 -9.06 0.69 -4.77
CA ASP A 39 -9.00 0.66 -3.31
C ASP A 39 -8.15 -0.52 -2.80
N ALA A 40 -8.26 -1.69 -3.43
CA ALA A 40 -7.39 -2.84 -3.12
C ALA A 40 -5.92 -2.54 -3.43
N VAL A 41 -5.61 -1.91 -4.56
CA VAL A 41 -4.25 -1.48 -4.90
C VAL A 41 -3.74 -0.43 -3.93
N ARG A 42 -4.58 0.53 -3.53
CA ARG A 42 -4.22 1.56 -2.54
C ARG A 42 -3.88 0.93 -1.20
N GLU A 43 -4.70 0.01 -0.70
CA GLU A 43 -4.46 -0.70 0.54
C GLU A 43 -3.19 -1.56 0.47
N TYR A 44 -3.00 -2.31 -0.61
CA TYR A 44 -1.76 -3.07 -0.82
C TYR A 44 -0.52 -2.16 -0.84
N SER A 45 -0.62 -0.98 -1.49
CA SER A 45 0.46 0.00 -1.57
C SER A 45 0.83 0.62 -0.23
N GLN A 46 -0.11 0.70 0.72
CA GLN A 46 0.18 1.17 2.07
C GLN A 46 1.03 0.16 2.85
N ALA A 47 0.77 -1.12 2.66
CA ALA A 47 1.54 -2.20 3.30
C ALA A 47 2.88 -2.46 2.59
N ASN A 48 2.88 -2.38 1.26
CA ASN A 48 4.04 -2.66 0.41
C ASN A 48 4.22 -1.54 -0.61
N PRO A 49 4.76 -0.38 -0.21
CA PRO A 49 5.01 0.71 -1.16
C PRO A 49 6.22 0.36 -2.05
N ARG A 50 6.26 0.98 -3.23
CA ARG A 50 7.39 0.88 -4.15
C ARG A 50 8.56 1.70 -3.63
N ASN A 51 9.76 1.16 -3.69
CA ASN A 51 10.96 1.91 -3.39
C ASN A 51 11.51 2.51 -4.69
N ARG A 52 11.56 3.83 -4.77
CA ARG A 52 12.12 4.57 -5.92
C ARG A 52 13.30 5.40 -5.46
N THR A 53 14.27 5.55 -6.36
CA THR A 53 15.42 6.43 -6.17
C THR A 53 15.35 7.53 -7.20
N ILE A 54 15.49 8.78 -6.75
CA ILE A 54 15.68 9.92 -7.65
C ILE A 54 17.09 10.49 -7.47
N ALA A 55 17.78 10.74 -8.58
CA ALA A 55 19.04 11.47 -8.60
C ALA A 55 18.77 12.92 -9.01
N ALA A 56 19.11 13.89 -8.15
CA ALA A 56 18.89 15.30 -8.42
C ALA A 56 20.09 16.14 -7.97
N THR A 57 20.48 17.12 -8.79
CA THR A 57 21.49 18.11 -8.39
C THR A 57 20.84 19.13 -7.50
N LEU A 58 21.18 19.09 -6.22
CA LEU A 58 20.60 19.96 -5.21
C LEU A 58 21.57 21.11 -4.90
N SER A 59 21.00 22.29 -4.62
CA SER A 59 21.76 23.45 -4.16
C SER A 59 21.00 24.13 -3.02
N GLY A 60 21.67 24.34 -1.90
CA GLY A 60 21.10 25.02 -0.73
C GLY A 60 20.61 24.06 0.35
N PHE A 61 20.15 24.62 1.47
CA PHE A 61 19.76 23.85 2.65
C PHE A 61 18.32 23.34 2.60
N GLU A 62 17.45 23.96 1.80
CA GLU A 62 16.03 23.61 1.70
C GLU A 62 15.68 23.27 0.25
N VAL A 63 15.01 22.15 0.05
CA VAL A 63 14.56 21.68 -1.26
C VAL A 63 13.09 21.29 -1.20
N ASP A 64 12.33 21.77 -2.17
CA ASP A 64 10.94 21.36 -2.36
C ASP A 64 10.87 19.96 -2.96
N LEU A 65 10.15 19.05 -2.30
CA LEU A 65 10.00 17.67 -2.75
C LEU A 65 9.12 17.56 -3.99
N ALA A 66 8.17 18.48 -4.21
CA ALA A 66 7.35 18.49 -5.43
C ALA A 66 8.17 18.86 -6.67
N THR A 67 9.20 19.70 -6.52
CA THR A 67 10.16 19.99 -7.59
C THR A 67 11.00 18.78 -7.97
N LEU A 68 11.30 17.90 -7.01
CA LEU A 68 12.05 16.65 -7.27
C LEU A 68 11.13 15.58 -7.86
N VAL A 69 9.98 15.37 -7.24
CA VAL A 69 9.00 14.36 -7.62
C VAL A 69 7.67 15.09 -7.88
N PRO A 70 7.30 15.36 -9.15
CA PRO A 70 6.12 16.15 -9.48
C PRO A 70 4.80 15.63 -8.87
N GLU A 71 4.72 14.33 -8.59
CA GLU A 71 3.56 13.66 -8.00
C GLU A 71 3.67 13.47 -6.48
N TRP A 72 4.62 14.18 -5.83
CA TRP A 72 4.84 14.04 -4.39
C TRP A 72 3.59 14.40 -3.59
N SER A 73 3.18 13.48 -2.72
CA SER A 73 2.11 13.71 -1.74
C SER A 73 2.56 13.18 -0.38
N ALA A 74 2.40 13.98 0.67
CA ALA A 74 2.84 13.62 2.02
C ALA A 74 2.13 12.37 2.59
N ASP A 75 0.92 12.07 2.11
CA ASP A 75 0.14 10.95 2.59
C ASP A 75 0.62 9.61 2.02
N THR A 76 1.15 9.64 0.78
CA THR A 76 1.50 8.43 0.03
C THR A 76 3.00 8.26 -0.17
N HIS A 77 3.77 9.34 -0.14
CA HIS A 77 5.21 9.33 -0.32
C HIS A 77 5.93 9.52 1.01
N ARG A 78 7.02 8.79 1.19
CA ARG A 78 7.88 8.95 2.38
C ARG A 78 9.34 8.84 1.96
N VAL A 79 10.17 9.79 2.38
CA VAL A 79 11.62 9.67 2.19
C VAL A 79 12.12 8.54 3.09
N GLN A 80 12.86 7.61 2.51
CA GLN A 80 13.45 6.49 3.23
C GLN A 80 14.91 6.77 3.55
N ARG A 81 15.69 7.16 2.55
CA ARG A 81 17.13 7.43 2.68
C ARG A 81 17.55 8.56 1.78
N VAL A 82 18.59 9.27 2.20
CA VAL A 82 19.24 10.28 1.38
C VAL A 82 20.72 9.94 1.30
N TRP A 83 21.24 9.94 0.09
CA TRP A 83 22.63 9.67 -0.21
C TRP A 83 23.27 10.90 -0.82
N TRP A 84 24.47 11.21 -0.35
CA TRP A 84 25.33 12.21 -0.94
C TRP A 84 26.55 11.56 -1.58
N PRO A 85 27.05 12.15 -2.67
CA PRO A 85 28.34 11.75 -3.19
C PRO A 85 29.36 12.25 -2.18
N THR A 86 30.10 11.32 -1.60
CA THR A 86 31.42 11.66 -1.07
C THR A 86 32.38 11.80 -2.25
N ASP A 87 33.58 12.24 -1.97
CA ASP A 87 34.70 12.19 -2.91
C ASP A 87 34.90 10.79 -3.54
N LEU A 88 35.86 10.70 -4.47
CA LEU A 88 36.08 9.76 -5.59
C LEU A 88 35.59 8.29 -5.54
N GLN A 89 35.15 7.71 -4.42
CA GLN A 89 34.79 6.28 -4.34
C GLN A 89 33.54 5.92 -3.50
N GLY A 90 32.80 6.87 -2.93
CA GLY A 90 31.72 6.52 -1.97
C GLY A 90 30.40 7.26 -2.15
N ARG A 91 29.32 6.61 -1.68
CA ARG A 91 28.07 7.29 -1.32
C ARG A 91 28.01 7.34 0.21
N TYR A 92 27.82 8.54 0.76
CA TYR A 92 27.56 8.72 2.17
C TYR A 92 26.06 8.74 2.40
N GLU A 93 25.56 7.83 3.24
CA GLU A 93 24.19 7.87 3.71
C GLU A 93 24.04 8.98 4.75
N VAL A 94 23.22 9.97 4.42
CA VAL A 94 22.91 11.08 5.33
C VAL A 94 22.08 10.52 6.48
N GLN A 95 22.54 10.75 7.71
CA GLN A 95 21.83 10.25 8.88
C GLN A 95 20.46 10.94 8.98
N PRO A 96 19.41 10.24 9.45
CA PRO A 96 18.09 10.85 9.65
C PRO A 96 18.07 12.05 10.61
N SER A 97 19.11 12.24 11.43
CA SER A 97 19.30 13.43 12.27
C SER A 97 19.74 14.68 11.49
N ASP A 98 20.31 14.49 10.31
CA ASP A 98 21.00 15.53 9.54
C ASP A 98 20.09 16.18 8.49
N TYR A 99 18.83 15.74 8.41
CA TYR A 99 17.79 16.38 7.61
C TYR A 99 16.42 16.30 8.30
N TRP A 100 15.58 17.30 8.07
CA TRP A 100 14.21 17.37 8.56
C TRP A 100 13.23 17.44 7.38
N LEU A 101 12.13 16.69 7.49
CA LEU A 101 10.99 16.80 6.59
C LEU A 101 9.95 17.69 7.26
N PHE A 102 9.47 18.70 6.57
CA PHE A 102 8.49 19.63 7.11
C PHE A 102 7.57 20.16 6.01
N GLN A 103 6.40 20.64 6.42
CA GLN A 103 5.44 21.27 5.53
C GLN A 103 5.47 22.79 5.75
N LYS A 104 5.52 23.57 4.68
CA LYS A 104 5.42 25.03 4.74
C LYS A 104 3.94 25.45 4.86
N PRO A 105 3.63 26.69 5.27
CA PRO A 105 2.25 27.17 5.45
C PRO A 105 1.38 27.13 4.17
N ASP A 106 2.01 27.08 3.00
CA ASP A 106 1.35 26.92 1.70
C ASP A 106 0.97 25.46 1.39
N GLY A 107 1.28 24.52 2.28
CA GLY A 107 1.00 23.10 2.13
C GLY A 107 2.09 22.33 1.37
N THR A 108 3.15 22.98 0.89
CA THR A 108 4.25 22.31 0.18
C THR A 108 5.16 21.55 1.13
N ASN A 109 5.70 20.42 0.68
CA ASN A 109 6.55 19.53 1.48
C ASN A 109 8.02 19.73 1.13
N TRP A 110 8.84 19.99 2.14
CA TRP A 110 10.24 20.34 1.98
C TRP A 110 11.12 19.40 2.79
N ILE A 111 12.33 19.20 2.27
CA ILE A 111 13.44 18.63 3.02
C ILE A 111 14.45 19.74 3.34
N ARG A 112 14.84 19.83 4.61
CA ARG A 112 15.88 20.75 5.08
C ARG A 112 17.06 20.00 5.64
N PHE A 113 18.24 20.25 5.11
CA PHE A 113 19.49 19.74 5.64
C PHE A 113 19.99 20.63 6.77
N THR A 114 20.50 20.03 7.85
CA THR A 114 20.89 20.77 9.07
C THR A 114 22.39 20.98 9.18
N VAL A 115 23.20 19.99 8.75
CA VAL A 115 24.65 19.99 8.91
C VAL A 115 25.36 20.64 7.72
N SER A 116 25.04 20.20 6.50
CA SER A 116 25.64 20.69 5.27
C SER A 116 24.61 20.76 4.16
N ALA A 117 24.68 21.81 3.35
CA ALA A 117 23.91 21.89 2.13
C ALA A 117 24.57 20.98 1.06
N PRO A 118 23.79 20.19 0.32
CA PRO A 118 24.31 19.54 -0.86
C PRO A 118 24.74 20.56 -1.92
N THR A 119 25.88 20.30 -2.54
CA THR A 119 26.45 21.10 -3.65
C THR A 119 26.55 20.32 -4.95
N SER A 120 26.05 19.08 -4.97
CA SER A 120 26.22 18.11 -6.06
C SER A 120 25.02 17.16 -6.14
N THR A 121 25.11 16.18 -7.05
CA THR A 121 24.03 15.21 -7.29
C THR A 121 23.78 14.32 -6.09
N CYS A 122 22.61 14.45 -5.49
CA CYS A 122 22.13 13.64 -4.38
C CYS A 122 21.20 12.54 -4.88
N TRP A 123 21.15 11.41 -4.18
CA TRP A 123 20.14 10.39 -4.41
C TRP A 123 19.17 10.35 -3.24
N ILE A 124 17.88 10.42 -3.52
CA ILE A 124 16.84 10.29 -2.50
C ILE A 124 16.07 9.01 -2.80
N ASP A 125 16.15 8.07 -1.87
CA ASP A 125 15.30 6.89 -1.86
C ASP A 125 14.00 7.25 -1.15
N TYR A 126 12.88 6.98 -1.80
CA TYR A 126 11.56 7.27 -1.26
C TYR A 126 10.57 6.15 -1.60
N SER A 127 9.59 5.97 -0.72
CA SER A 127 8.46 5.10 -0.96
C SER A 127 7.41 5.81 -1.80
N ALA A 128 6.83 5.14 -2.79
CA ALA A 128 5.76 5.62 -3.63
C ALA A 128 4.64 4.57 -3.72
N PRO A 129 3.36 4.98 -3.87
CA PRO A 129 2.28 4.03 -4.06
C PRO A 129 2.41 3.29 -5.40
N HIS A 130 1.83 2.09 -5.50
CA HIS A 130 1.61 1.47 -6.81
C HIS A 130 0.56 2.27 -7.58
N GLN A 131 0.83 2.46 -8.87
CA GLN A 131 -0.09 3.06 -9.82
C GLN A 131 -0.71 1.96 -10.68
N LEU A 132 -2.03 2.07 -10.84
CA LEU A 132 -2.81 1.25 -11.75
C LEU A 132 -3.84 2.16 -12.44
N ASP A 133 -3.68 2.33 -13.74
CA ASP A 133 -4.62 3.01 -14.61
C ASP A 133 -4.71 2.26 -15.97
N ASP A 134 -5.34 2.88 -16.97
CA ASP A 134 -5.52 2.25 -18.28
C ASP A 134 -4.20 2.08 -19.07
N THR A 135 -3.16 2.88 -18.77
CA THR A 135 -1.87 2.90 -19.47
C THR A 135 -0.70 2.42 -18.62
N THR A 136 -0.83 2.44 -17.30
CA THR A 136 0.22 2.26 -16.31
C THR A 136 -0.17 1.16 -15.33
N ASP A 137 0.62 0.09 -15.28
CA ASP A 137 0.48 -0.99 -14.30
C ASP A 137 1.85 -1.27 -13.66
N THR A 138 2.04 -0.69 -12.49
CA THR A 138 3.27 -0.87 -11.69
C THR A 138 3.25 -2.18 -10.89
N LEU A 139 2.07 -2.74 -10.62
CA LEU A 139 1.94 -3.92 -9.78
C LEU A 139 2.48 -5.15 -10.52
N SER A 140 2.04 -5.37 -11.77
CA SER A 140 2.47 -6.56 -12.50
C SER A 140 3.87 -6.43 -13.08
N SER A 141 4.36 -5.21 -13.30
CA SER A 141 5.71 -4.98 -13.82
C SER A 141 6.76 -5.16 -12.73
N GLU A 142 6.52 -4.64 -11.52
CA GLU A 142 7.50 -4.67 -10.44
C GLU A 142 7.31 -5.86 -9.49
N CYS A 143 6.08 -6.33 -9.30
CA CYS A 143 5.74 -7.37 -8.31
C CYS A 143 4.78 -8.43 -8.88
N PRO A 144 5.15 -9.16 -9.95
CA PRO A 144 4.25 -10.10 -10.63
C PRO A 144 3.71 -11.21 -9.71
N SER A 145 4.50 -11.66 -8.72
CA SER A 145 4.09 -12.69 -7.75
C SER A 145 3.01 -12.21 -6.76
N LYS A 146 2.79 -10.91 -6.66
CA LYS A 146 1.83 -10.29 -5.73
C LYS A 146 0.52 -9.89 -6.37
N VAL A 147 0.45 -9.94 -7.71
CA VAL A 147 -0.75 -9.63 -8.50
C VAL A 147 -1.94 -10.47 -8.03
N GLU A 148 -1.77 -11.79 -7.88
CA GLU A 148 -2.84 -12.68 -7.46
C GLU A 148 -3.36 -12.35 -6.06
N ALA A 149 -2.48 -11.97 -5.12
CA ALA A 149 -2.89 -11.54 -3.79
C ALA A 149 -3.76 -10.28 -3.87
N VAL A 150 -3.36 -9.28 -4.65
CA VAL A 150 -4.17 -8.06 -4.85
C VAL A 150 -5.51 -8.38 -5.53
N CYS A 151 -5.56 -9.37 -6.44
CA CYS A 151 -6.83 -9.82 -7.02
C CYS A 151 -7.77 -10.43 -5.97
N HIS A 152 -7.27 -11.23 -5.02
CA HIS A 152 -8.09 -11.74 -3.90
C HIS A 152 -8.61 -10.60 -3.01
N LEU A 153 -7.76 -9.60 -2.75
CA LEU A 153 -8.18 -8.40 -2.01
C LEU A 153 -9.28 -7.62 -2.77
N ALA A 154 -9.10 -7.41 -4.07
CA ALA A 154 -10.10 -6.77 -4.91
C ALA A 154 -11.41 -7.59 -4.96
N ALA A 155 -11.32 -8.91 -5.06
CA ALA A 155 -12.48 -9.81 -5.01
C ALA A 155 -13.24 -9.69 -3.69
N SER A 156 -12.54 -9.63 -2.56
CA SER A 156 -13.14 -9.33 -1.24
C SER A 156 -13.90 -8.01 -1.26
N ASN A 157 -13.32 -6.94 -1.83
CA ASN A 157 -13.99 -5.64 -1.91
C ASN A 157 -15.26 -5.69 -2.80
N ILE A 158 -15.19 -6.37 -3.94
CA ILE A 158 -16.34 -6.58 -4.84
C ILE A 158 -17.45 -7.38 -4.12
N LEU A 159 -17.08 -8.45 -3.41
CA LEU A 159 -18.03 -9.28 -2.64
C LEU A 159 -18.69 -8.49 -1.50
N ARG A 160 -17.96 -7.59 -0.84
CA ARG A 160 -18.55 -6.68 0.16
C ARG A 160 -19.55 -5.71 -0.46
N MET A 161 -19.26 -5.19 -1.65
CA MET A 161 -20.20 -4.34 -2.38
C MET A 161 -21.46 -5.11 -2.77
N ALA A 162 -21.32 -6.36 -3.24
CA ALA A 162 -22.44 -7.25 -3.53
C ALA A 162 -23.29 -7.56 -2.28
N ALA A 163 -22.64 -7.87 -1.14
CA ALA A 163 -23.33 -8.11 0.12
C ALA A 163 -24.16 -6.89 0.55
N ASN A 164 -23.58 -5.69 0.45
CA ASN A 164 -24.27 -4.43 0.76
C ASN A 164 -25.45 -4.15 -0.19
N TYR A 165 -25.33 -4.50 -1.48
CA TYR A 165 -26.41 -4.37 -2.45
C TYR A 165 -27.63 -5.21 -2.03
N TYR A 166 -27.43 -6.50 -1.76
CA TYR A 166 -28.53 -7.39 -1.33
C TYR A 166 -29.09 -7.03 0.05
N ALA A 167 -28.24 -6.53 0.97
CA ALA A 167 -28.71 -6.05 2.27
C ALA A 167 -29.70 -4.89 2.14
N ARG A 168 -29.54 -4.00 1.15
CA ARG A 168 -30.46 -2.88 0.90
C ARG A 168 -31.79 -3.33 0.32
N GLN A 169 -31.82 -4.43 -0.44
CA GLN A 169 -33.04 -4.99 -1.03
C GLN A 169 -33.97 -5.63 -0.01
N HIS A 170 -33.49 -5.91 1.21
CA HIS A 170 -34.27 -6.52 2.28
C HIS A 170 -35.44 -5.65 2.79
N SER A 171 -35.47 -4.34 2.48
CA SER A 171 -36.27 -3.38 3.25
C SER A 171 -37.64 -2.96 2.68
N THR A 172 -38.14 -3.45 1.54
CA THR A 172 -39.26 -2.75 0.86
C THR A 172 -40.49 -3.56 0.44
N SER A 173 -40.56 -4.88 0.60
CA SER A 173 -41.76 -5.63 0.19
C SER A 173 -42.32 -6.56 1.26
N ILE A 174 -43.49 -6.18 1.81
CA ILE A 174 -44.38 -7.10 2.54
C ILE A 174 -45.12 -7.94 1.48
N THR A 175 -44.46 -8.90 0.86
CA THR A 175 -45.12 -9.81 -0.09
C THR A 175 -44.39 -11.14 -0.15
N ALA A 176 -45.16 -12.24 -0.13
CA ALA A 176 -44.76 -13.64 0.09
C ALA A 176 -43.78 -14.27 -0.93
N ASP A 177 -43.08 -13.44 -1.72
CA ASP A 177 -42.10 -13.83 -2.74
C ASP A 177 -40.76 -13.10 -2.51
N THR A 178 -40.44 -12.83 -1.24
CA THR A 178 -39.13 -12.31 -0.83
C THR A 178 -38.09 -13.38 -1.15
N VAL A 179 -37.53 -13.29 -2.36
CA VAL A 179 -36.28 -13.92 -2.75
C VAL A 179 -35.29 -13.69 -1.62
N ASN A 180 -34.63 -14.76 -1.21
CA ASN A 180 -33.81 -14.86 0.00
C ASN A 180 -32.53 -13.98 -0.08
N SER A 181 -32.72 -12.67 -0.09
CA SER A 181 -31.70 -11.63 -0.22
C SER A 181 -30.84 -11.53 1.03
N GLU A 182 -31.39 -11.86 2.20
CA GLU A 182 -30.65 -11.96 3.46
C GLU A 182 -29.60 -13.07 3.39
N GLN A 183 -29.98 -14.29 3.00
CA GLN A 183 -29.03 -15.39 2.86
C GLN A 183 -28.00 -15.09 1.76
N GLN A 184 -28.40 -14.45 0.66
CA GLN A 184 -27.46 -14.03 -0.39
C GLN A 184 -26.45 -13.00 0.12
N SER A 185 -26.91 -11.98 0.85
CA SER A 185 -26.03 -10.97 1.47
C SER A 185 -25.02 -11.62 2.43
N LEU A 186 -25.48 -12.53 3.29
CA LEU A 186 -24.63 -13.25 4.23
C LEU A 186 -23.62 -14.18 3.53
N ASN A 187 -24.04 -14.87 2.46
CA ASN A 187 -23.15 -15.70 1.66
C ASN A 187 -22.03 -14.87 1.01
N TYR A 188 -22.34 -13.71 0.42
CA TYR A 188 -21.31 -12.83 -0.14
C TYR A 188 -20.40 -12.24 0.94
N ALA A 189 -20.94 -11.87 2.10
CA ALA A 189 -20.16 -11.37 3.22
C ALA A 189 -19.16 -12.41 3.75
N ASN A 190 -19.56 -13.69 3.85
CA ASN A 190 -18.67 -14.77 4.27
C ASN A 190 -17.57 -15.01 3.23
N ARG A 191 -17.93 -15.10 1.94
CA ARG A 191 -16.95 -15.26 0.86
C ARG A 191 -15.96 -14.10 0.82
N ALA A 192 -16.40 -12.87 1.08
CA ALA A 192 -15.50 -11.72 1.17
C ALA A 192 -14.45 -11.90 2.27
N LYS A 193 -14.86 -12.43 3.44
CA LYS A 193 -13.93 -12.72 4.55
C LYS A 193 -12.93 -13.81 4.15
N ASP A 194 -13.38 -14.85 3.46
CA ASP A 194 -12.52 -15.94 3.01
C ASP A 194 -11.47 -15.43 2.01
N GLU A 195 -11.87 -14.65 1.02
CA GLU A 195 -10.95 -14.02 0.05
C GLU A 195 -9.95 -13.07 0.72
N ARG A 196 -10.41 -12.31 1.71
CA ARG A 196 -9.52 -11.45 2.52
C ARG A 196 -8.50 -12.27 3.31
N ALA A 197 -8.90 -13.38 3.91
CA ALA A 197 -7.99 -14.27 4.62
C ALA A 197 -6.94 -14.90 3.69
N ILE A 198 -7.31 -15.24 2.45
CA ILE A 198 -6.36 -15.72 1.44
C ILE A 198 -5.33 -14.64 1.08
N TYR A 199 -5.77 -13.39 0.90
CA TYR A 199 -4.87 -12.26 0.68
C TYR A 199 -3.86 -12.12 1.84
N GLU A 200 -4.34 -12.10 3.08
CA GLU A 200 -3.50 -11.95 4.28
C GLU A 200 -2.50 -13.10 4.41
N GLY A 201 -2.92 -14.33 4.15
CA GLY A 201 -2.05 -15.51 4.11
C GLY A 201 -0.93 -15.36 3.07
N ARG A 202 -1.23 -14.84 1.87
CA ARG A 202 -0.24 -14.61 0.80
C ARG A 202 0.67 -13.41 1.03
N GLN A 203 0.25 -12.44 1.83
CA GLN A 203 1.12 -11.36 2.29
C GLN A 203 2.19 -11.91 3.25
N GLN A 204 1.76 -12.72 4.22
CA GLN A 204 2.65 -13.28 5.25
C GLN A 204 3.57 -14.38 4.71
N SER A 205 3.15 -15.11 3.67
CA SER A 205 3.92 -16.24 3.13
C SER A 205 5.17 -15.85 2.33
N ILE A 206 5.64 -14.60 2.38
CA ILE A 206 7.02 -14.32 2.00
C ILE A 206 7.87 -14.87 3.15
N PRO A 207 8.60 -15.98 2.97
CA PRO A 207 9.55 -16.37 3.98
C PRO A 207 10.49 -15.19 4.13
N SER A 208 10.49 -14.57 5.31
CA SER A 208 11.54 -13.65 5.69
C SER A 208 12.83 -14.47 5.67
N GLY A 209 13.49 -14.49 4.51
CA GLY A 209 14.84 -15.02 4.34
C GLY A 209 15.88 -14.19 5.07
N SER A 210 15.45 -13.20 5.86
CA SER A 210 16.20 -12.79 7.03
C SER A 210 15.95 -13.85 8.10
N GLY A 211 16.92 -14.75 8.31
CA GLY A 211 17.11 -15.33 9.63
C GLY A 211 17.18 -14.18 10.62
N PHE A 212 16.03 -13.85 11.21
CA PHE A 212 15.99 -13.11 12.45
C PHE A 212 16.63 -14.09 13.44
N VAL A 213 17.95 -13.93 13.62
CA VAL A 213 18.61 -14.51 14.78
C VAL A 213 17.90 -13.84 15.94
N ASP A 214 16.99 -14.57 16.56
CA ASP A 214 16.39 -14.21 17.82
C ASP A 214 17.51 -14.22 18.86
N TRP A 215 18.20 -13.08 18.97
CA TRP A 215 19.21 -12.81 19.99
C TRP A 215 18.58 -12.64 21.39
N GLY A 216 17.28 -12.90 21.55
CA GLY A 216 16.50 -12.42 22.70
C GLY A 216 15.85 -13.48 23.59
N TYR A 217 15.63 -14.71 23.15
CA TYR A 217 15.05 -15.74 24.03
C TYR A 217 16.13 -16.66 24.61
N PRO A 218 16.52 -16.47 25.89
CA PRO A 218 17.20 -17.54 26.61
C PRO A 218 16.27 -18.75 26.66
N ALA A 219 16.79 -19.91 26.29
CA ALA A 219 16.12 -21.18 26.53
C ALA A 219 15.67 -21.25 28.00
N ASN A 220 14.45 -21.72 28.25
CA ASN A 220 13.90 -21.92 29.59
C ASN A 220 14.94 -22.61 30.48
N GLY A 221 15.48 -21.87 31.46
CA GLY A 221 16.44 -22.40 32.45
C GLY A 221 17.77 -21.67 32.58
N GLN A 222 18.04 -20.58 31.86
CA GLN A 222 19.28 -19.81 32.02
C GLN A 222 18.97 -18.38 32.49
N THR A 223 19.37 -18.07 33.72
CA THR A 223 19.24 -16.76 34.36
C THR A 223 20.13 -15.71 33.68
N GLU A 224 19.48 -14.64 33.24
CA GLU A 224 19.92 -13.27 32.94
C GLU A 224 21.41 -12.90 33.05
N LEU A 225 21.96 -12.20 32.04
CA LEU A 225 23.29 -11.59 32.18
C LEU A 225 23.58 -10.22 31.55
N PHE A 226 22.71 -9.51 30.81
CA PHE A 226 23.21 -8.33 30.06
C PHE A 226 22.45 -6.99 30.06
N TRP A 227 21.46 -6.76 30.93
CA TRP A 227 20.91 -5.39 31.08
C TRP A 227 20.91 -4.90 32.53
N ARG A 228 22.10 -4.59 33.05
CA ARG A 228 22.22 -3.67 34.20
C ARG A 228 21.83 -2.27 33.75
N THR A 229 20.61 -1.87 34.09
CA THR A 229 20.18 -0.48 34.14
C THR A 229 21.06 0.28 35.14
N ARG A 230 21.89 1.20 34.64
CA ARG A 230 22.51 2.24 35.47
C ARG A 230 21.41 3.16 35.99
N ARG A 231 21.04 3.03 37.26
CA ARG A 231 20.34 4.10 37.98
C ARG A 231 21.37 5.15 38.39
N TYR A 232 21.22 6.36 37.88
CA TYR A 232 21.88 7.55 38.42
C TYR A 232 21.32 7.84 39.82
N ARG A 233 22.21 8.11 40.77
CA ARG A 233 21.96 8.90 41.99
C ARG A 233 22.66 10.23 41.81
#